data_AF-A0A252BRL9-F1
#
_entry.id   AF-A0A252BRL9-F1
#
_cell.length_a   1.000
_cell.length_b   1.000
_cell.length_c   1.000
_cell.angle_alpha   90.00
_cell.angle_beta   90.00
_cell.angle_gamma   90.00
#
_symmetry.space_group_name_H-M   'P 1'
#
loop_
_entity.id
_entity.type
_entity.pdbx_description
1 polymer ?
#
loop_
_entity_poly.entity_id
_entity_poly.type
_entity_poly.pdbx_seq_one_letter_code
_entity_poly.pdbx_strand_id
1 'polypeptide(L)'
;MKFCIQLALIGLMTSSIVVLNRSSADTISYSGIITNKNKSYVDQARFYLGHCYKWSSSSCHSEQDRFIRQYVNALAGDYKAQKDVIFEFLLPDGDDGPVNTNQVQACAWSQVVSASGSPYITSWDQSAMIADCHGLRPADLAASEARAHAIARIITTEHVKPVAVPQIEYDPARGKNETEDDQ
;
A
#
# COMPACT_ATOMS: atom_id res chain seq x y z
N MET A 1 15.07 47.58 46.32
CA MET A 1 13.83 47.41 45.53
C MET A 1 14.01 46.09 44.77
N LYS A 2 13.59 44.88 45.22
CA LYS A 2 12.24 44.31 45.38
C LYS A 2 11.22 44.82 44.35
N PHE A 3 10.89 43.98 43.35
CA PHE A 3 9.51 43.50 43.06
C PHE A 3 9.53 42.28 42.12
N CYS A 4 8.86 41.20 42.56
CA CYS A 4 8.39 40.05 41.77
C CYS A 4 7.11 40.41 40.99
N ILE A 5 6.80 39.66 39.90
CA ILE A 5 5.49 39.15 39.40
C ILE A 5 5.88 38.30 38.15
N GLN A 6 5.76 36.97 38.05
CA GLN A 6 4.66 35.99 38.19
C GLN A 6 3.82 35.79 36.90
N LEU A 7 3.94 34.57 36.34
CA LEU A 7 3.05 33.78 35.47
C LEU A 7 2.55 34.30 34.11
N ALA A 8 2.76 33.50 33.06
CA ALA A 8 1.68 32.91 32.26
C ALA A 8 2.19 31.68 31.46
N LEU A 9 1.71 30.49 31.82
CA LEU A 9 1.70 29.33 30.93
C LEU A 9 0.73 29.64 29.78
N ILE A 10 1.19 29.51 28.54
CA ILE A 10 0.30 29.32 27.39
C ILE A 10 0.65 27.97 26.79
N GLY A 11 -0.22 26.99 27.05
CA GLY A 11 -0.24 25.73 26.35
C GLY A 11 -0.58 25.99 24.89
N LEU A 12 0.37 25.73 24.00
CA LEU A 12 0.09 25.63 22.57
C LEU A 12 -0.38 24.20 22.31
N MET A 13 -1.69 24.06 22.17
CA MET A 13 -2.29 22.92 21.49
C MET A 13 -1.59 22.78 20.13
N THR A 14 -0.98 21.63 19.90
CA THR A 14 -0.51 21.25 18.57
C THR A 14 -1.74 20.99 17.70
N SER A 15 -2.32 22.05 17.16
CA SER A 15 -3.21 21.95 16.01
C SER A 15 -2.36 21.36 14.88
N SER A 16 -2.62 20.10 14.53
CA SER A 16 -2.17 19.53 13.27
C SER A 16 -2.76 20.39 12.14
N ILE A 17 -1.97 21.33 11.64
CA ILE A 17 -2.34 22.16 10.50
C ILE A 17 -2.36 21.23 9.28
N VAL A 18 -3.57 20.99 8.77
CA VAL A 18 -3.77 20.38 7.45
C VAL A 18 -3.34 21.40 6.41
N VAL A 19 -2.09 21.33 5.96
CA VAL A 19 -1.62 22.08 4.80
C VAL A 19 -1.93 21.26 3.55
N LEU A 20 -3.08 21.54 2.92
CA LEU A 20 -3.37 21.08 1.56
C LEU A 20 -2.46 21.85 0.60
N ASN A 21 -1.23 21.37 0.37
CA ASN A 21 -0.35 21.98 -0.61
C ASN A 21 -0.63 21.35 -1.99
N ARG A 22 -1.12 22.18 -2.91
CA ARG A 22 -1.54 21.82 -4.27
C ARG A 22 -0.31 21.43 -5.10
N SER A 23 -0.13 20.14 -5.36
CA SER A 23 1.00 19.57 -6.10
C SER A 23 0.51 18.75 -7.30
N SER A 24 0.40 19.40 -8.46
CA SER A 24 -0.11 18.86 -9.74
C SER A 24 -1.52 18.28 -9.69
N ALA A 25 -2.32 18.48 -10.74
CA ALA A 25 -3.74 18.08 -10.73
C ALA A 25 -3.96 16.56 -10.76
N ASP A 26 -2.88 15.76 -10.79
CA ASP A 26 -2.93 14.34 -11.17
C ASP A 26 -2.42 13.38 -10.09
N THR A 27 -1.86 13.87 -8.97
CA THR A 27 -1.32 13.01 -7.90
C THR A 27 -1.59 13.54 -6.49
N ILE A 28 -1.88 12.62 -5.56
CA ILE A 28 -2.21 12.95 -4.16
C ILE A 28 -0.96 13.32 -3.36
N SER A 29 -1.02 14.49 -2.73
CA SER A 29 -0.07 14.89 -1.69
C SER A 29 -0.41 14.19 -0.37
N TYR A 30 0.38 13.19 0.01
CA TYR A 30 0.26 12.48 1.28
C TYR A 30 0.86 13.30 2.43
N SER A 31 0.04 13.68 3.40
CA SER A 31 0.50 14.39 4.61
C SER A 31 0.01 13.79 5.94
N GLY A 32 -0.56 12.59 5.94
CA GLY A 32 -1.05 11.94 7.15
C GLY A 32 -0.40 10.58 7.39
N ILE A 33 0.30 10.43 8.52
CA ILE A 33 0.67 9.14 9.13
C ILE A 33 1.77 8.33 8.39
N ILE A 34 2.60 8.94 7.55
CA ILE A 34 3.78 8.24 7.00
C ILE A 34 5.00 8.64 7.83
N THR A 35 5.44 7.74 8.70
CA THR A 35 6.72 7.92 9.40
C THR A 35 7.86 7.97 8.38
N ASN A 36 8.96 8.67 8.67
CA ASN A 36 10.11 8.81 7.75
C ASN A 36 10.62 7.48 7.17
N LYS A 37 10.43 6.35 7.89
CA LYS A 37 10.80 5.01 7.43
C LYS A 37 9.92 4.47 6.30
N ASN A 38 8.65 4.86 6.24
CA ASN A 38 7.71 4.39 5.22
C ASN A 38 7.74 5.26 3.96
N LYS A 39 8.45 6.40 3.99
CA LYS A 39 8.50 7.36 2.88
C LYS A 39 8.98 6.72 1.57
N SER A 40 10.03 5.91 1.62
CA SER A 40 10.56 5.22 0.44
C SER A 40 9.54 4.27 -0.20
N TYR A 41 8.76 3.56 0.61
CA TYR A 41 7.74 2.62 0.13
C TYR A 41 6.50 3.33 -0.43
N VAL A 42 6.15 4.47 0.14
CA VAL A 42 5.10 5.34 -0.42
C VAL A 42 5.53 5.91 -1.76
N ASP A 43 6.77 6.39 -1.87
CA ASP A 43 7.31 6.89 -3.13
C ASP A 43 7.44 5.77 -4.18
N GLN A 44 7.73 4.54 -3.74
CA GLN A 44 7.67 3.36 -4.61
C GLN A 44 6.24 3.05 -5.07
N ALA A 45 5.25 3.06 -4.18
CA ALA A 45 3.85 2.83 -4.53
C ALA A 45 3.34 3.88 -5.53
N ARG A 46 3.75 5.14 -5.37
CA ARG A 46 3.43 6.24 -6.28
C ARG A 46 3.86 6.00 -7.72
N PHE A 47 4.95 5.27 -7.93
CA PHE A 47 5.43 4.93 -9.28
C PHE A 47 4.44 4.05 -10.05
N TYR A 48 3.56 3.32 -9.34
CA TYR A 48 2.57 2.45 -9.95
C TYR A 48 1.21 3.10 -10.16
N LEU A 49 1.01 4.34 -9.69
CA LEU A 49 -0.27 5.01 -9.88
C LEU A 49 -0.51 5.31 -11.37
N GLY A 50 -1.75 5.05 -11.80
CA GLY A 50 -2.23 5.43 -13.13
C GLY A 50 -2.79 6.85 -13.15
N HIS A 51 -3.47 7.16 -14.24
CA HIS A 51 -4.07 8.47 -14.48
C HIS A 51 -5.57 8.49 -14.17
N CYS A 52 -6.02 9.58 -13.54
CA CYS A 52 -7.43 9.75 -13.15
C CYS A 52 -8.25 10.54 -14.18
N TYR A 53 -8.07 10.33 -15.49
CA TYR A 53 -8.76 11.17 -16.50
C TYR A 53 -10.23 10.79 -16.72
N LYS A 54 -10.57 9.50 -16.69
CA LYS A 54 -11.94 9.00 -16.93
C LYS A 54 -12.78 8.78 -15.68
N TRP A 55 -12.14 8.75 -14.52
CA TRP A 55 -12.81 8.57 -13.23
C TRP A 55 -13.26 9.90 -12.66
N SER A 56 -14.29 9.91 -11.80
CA SER A 56 -14.51 11.11 -11.00
C SER A 56 -13.28 11.35 -10.14
N SER A 57 -12.76 12.57 -10.17
CA SER A 57 -11.48 12.90 -9.53
C SER A 57 -11.43 12.49 -8.05
N SER A 58 -12.56 12.58 -7.34
CA SER A 58 -12.65 12.15 -5.95
C SER A 58 -12.59 10.63 -5.75
N SER A 59 -13.17 9.81 -6.63
CA SER A 59 -13.12 8.35 -6.48
C SER A 59 -11.75 7.81 -6.82
N CYS A 60 -11.17 8.20 -7.96
CA CYS A 60 -9.84 7.72 -8.35
C CYS A 60 -8.76 8.08 -7.33
N HIS A 61 -8.77 9.31 -6.81
CA HIS A 61 -7.82 9.67 -5.76
C HIS A 61 -8.05 8.85 -4.47
N SER A 62 -9.30 8.55 -4.09
CA SER A 62 -9.54 7.66 -2.96
C SER A 62 -8.93 6.27 -3.18
N GLU A 63 -9.05 5.72 -4.39
CA GLU A 63 -8.50 4.41 -4.75
C GLU A 63 -6.96 4.42 -4.80
N GLN A 64 -6.36 5.48 -5.34
CA GLN A 64 -4.90 5.69 -5.30
C GLN A 64 -4.38 5.78 -3.86
N ASP A 65 -5.11 6.46 -2.97
CA ASP A 65 -4.78 6.50 -1.54
C ASP A 65 -4.93 5.12 -0.88
N ARG A 66 -5.98 4.38 -1.23
CA ARG A 66 -6.14 2.99 -0.76
C ARG A 66 -4.97 2.12 -1.20
N PHE A 67 -4.60 2.16 -2.48
CA PHE A 67 -3.50 1.36 -3.03
C PHE A 67 -2.18 1.63 -2.33
N ILE A 68 -1.80 2.91 -2.13
CA ILE A 68 -0.53 3.24 -1.46
C ILE A 68 -0.49 2.68 -0.03
N ARG A 69 -1.59 2.78 0.71
CA ARG A 69 -1.65 2.22 2.08
C ARG A 69 -1.57 0.71 2.06
N GLN A 70 -2.29 0.05 1.14
CA GLN A 70 -2.23 -1.40 0.98
C GLN A 70 -0.83 -1.86 0.56
N TYR A 71 -0.15 -1.12 -0.31
CA TYR A 71 1.23 -1.43 -0.70
C TYR A 71 2.19 -1.42 0.49
N VAL A 72 2.06 -0.42 1.36
CA VAL A 72 2.87 -0.32 2.59
C VAL A 72 2.53 -1.45 3.57
N ASN A 73 1.24 -1.79 3.73
CA ASN A 73 0.82 -2.88 4.61
C ASN A 73 1.26 -4.24 4.07
N ALA A 74 1.19 -4.46 2.76
CA ALA A 74 1.68 -5.66 2.11
C ALA A 74 3.17 -5.89 2.39
N LEU A 75 3.97 -4.81 2.34
CA LEU A 75 5.39 -4.83 2.72
C LEU A 75 5.63 -4.98 4.23
N ALA A 76 4.63 -4.70 5.06
CA ALA A 76 4.64 -5.02 6.49
C ALA A 76 4.28 -6.49 6.78
N GLY A 77 4.00 -7.30 5.75
CA GLY A 77 3.65 -8.72 5.88
C GLY A 77 2.16 -8.99 6.00
N ASP A 78 1.31 -7.99 5.77
CA ASP A 78 -0.14 -8.15 5.77
C ASP A 78 -0.60 -8.97 4.56
N TYR A 79 -1.11 -10.18 4.84
CA TYR A 79 -1.52 -11.13 3.83
C TYR A 79 -2.69 -10.64 2.96
N LYS A 80 -3.70 -10.00 3.56
CA LYS A 80 -4.84 -9.46 2.83
C LYS A 80 -4.41 -8.29 1.94
N ALA A 81 -3.57 -7.39 2.47
CA ALA A 81 -3.02 -6.30 1.69
C ALA A 81 -2.17 -6.79 0.50
N GLN A 82 -1.42 -7.89 0.65
CA GLN A 82 -0.69 -8.50 -0.47
C GLN A 82 -1.63 -8.95 -1.59
N LYS A 83 -2.75 -9.59 -1.23
CA LYS A 83 -3.78 -10.01 -2.21
C LYS A 83 -4.46 -8.83 -2.88
N ASP A 84 -4.77 -7.77 -2.13
CA ASP A 84 -5.34 -6.55 -2.69
C ASP A 84 -4.37 -5.89 -3.68
N VAL A 85 -3.07 -5.83 -3.36
CA VAL A 85 -2.05 -5.30 -4.27
C VAL A 85 -1.94 -6.13 -5.57
N ILE A 86 -2.04 -7.46 -5.49
CA ILE A 86 -2.09 -8.32 -6.68
C ILE A 86 -3.28 -7.95 -7.55
N PHE A 87 -4.46 -7.85 -6.94
CA PHE A 87 -5.71 -7.53 -7.64
C PHE A 87 -5.61 -6.20 -8.40
N GLU A 88 -5.10 -5.15 -7.75
CA GLU A 88 -4.93 -3.82 -8.36
C GLU A 88 -4.00 -3.83 -9.58
N PHE A 89 -2.96 -4.69 -9.58
CA PHE A 89 -2.08 -4.84 -10.74
C PHE A 89 -2.67 -5.64 -11.90
N LEU A 90 -3.77 -6.36 -11.67
CA LEU A 90 -4.45 -7.21 -12.67
C LEU A 90 -5.74 -6.59 -13.19
N LEU A 91 -6.26 -5.53 -12.55
CA LEU A 91 -7.45 -4.84 -13.01
C LEU A 91 -7.25 -4.31 -14.44
N PRO A 92 -8.11 -4.70 -15.40
CA PRO A 92 -8.00 -4.29 -16.79
C PRO A 92 -8.68 -2.92 -16.98
N ASP A 93 -8.06 -1.85 -16.51
CA ASP A 93 -8.65 -0.51 -16.62
C ASP A 93 -8.17 0.30 -17.85
N GLY A 94 -7.36 -0.32 -18.72
CA GLY A 94 -6.67 0.40 -19.79
C GLY A 94 -5.72 1.47 -19.21
N ASP A 95 -5.37 2.49 -20.01
CA ASP A 95 -4.44 3.55 -19.57
C ASP A 95 -5.02 4.52 -18.52
N ASP A 96 -6.23 4.29 -17.98
CA ASP A 96 -7.02 5.26 -17.19
C ASP A 96 -7.58 4.68 -15.86
N GLY A 97 -6.79 3.87 -15.15
CA GLY A 97 -7.11 3.35 -13.81
C GLY A 97 -6.37 4.07 -12.66
N PRO A 98 -6.78 3.87 -11.40
CA PRO A 98 -6.04 4.41 -10.24
C PRO A 98 -4.63 3.81 -10.13
N VAL A 99 -4.45 2.57 -10.58
CA VAL A 99 -3.18 1.84 -10.60
C VAL A 99 -2.91 1.36 -12.03
N ASN A 100 -1.68 1.50 -12.50
CA ASN A 100 -1.27 0.96 -13.79
C ASN A 100 -1.20 -0.57 -13.71
N THR A 101 -1.90 -1.25 -14.62
CA THR A 101 -1.81 -2.70 -14.77
C THR A 101 -0.34 -3.12 -14.96
N ASN A 102 0.12 -4.10 -14.21
CA ASN A 102 1.49 -4.59 -14.28
C ASN A 102 1.58 -6.06 -13.90
N GLN A 103 1.47 -6.93 -14.91
CA GLN A 103 1.47 -8.37 -14.71
C GLN A 103 2.77 -8.90 -14.08
N VAL A 104 3.91 -8.25 -14.31
CA VAL A 104 5.19 -8.63 -13.67
C VAL A 104 5.14 -8.37 -12.17
N GLN A 105 4.58 -7.23 -11.73
CA GLN A 105 4.38 -6.95 -10.30
C GLN A 105 3.33 -7.86 -9.69
N ALA A 106 2.20 -8.11 -10.38
CA ALA A 106 1.18 -9.04 -9.92
C ALA A 106 1.78 -10.43 -9.66
N CYS A 107 2.43 -11.02 -10.66
CA CYS A 107 3.10 -12.31 -10.52
C CYS A 107 4.14 -12.33 -9.40
N ALA A 108 4.93 -11.27 -9.23
CA ALA A 108 5.91 -11.19 -8.14
C ALA A 108 5.24 -11.22 -6.75
N TRP A 109 4.13 -10.50 -6.57
CA TRP A 109 3.38 -10.54 -5.32
C TRP A 109 2.67 -11.88 -5.11
N SER A 110 2.12 -12.50 -6.15
CA SER A 110 1.49 -13.82 -6.04
C SER A 110 2.50 -14.90 -5.65
N GLN A 111 3.74 -14.81 -6.13
CA GLN A 111 4.84 -15.66 -5.66
C GLN A 111 5.11 -15.45 -4.16
N VAL A 112 5.15 -14.19 -3.69
CA VAL A 112 5.33 -13.87 -2.27
C VAL A 112 4.20 -14.45 -1.42
N VAL A 113 2.94 -14.25 -1.83
CA VAL A 113 1.76 -14.79 -1.13
C VAL A 113 1.85 -16.31 -1.04
N SER A 114 2.06 -16.99 -2.17
CA SER A 114 2.12 -18.46 -2.25
C SER A 114 3.26 -19.07 -1.43
N ALA A 115 4.34 -18.31 -1.22
CA ALA A 115 5.52 -18.72 -0.46
C ALA A 115 5.58 -18.15 0.97
N SER A 116 4.59 -17.36 1.40
CA SER A 116 4.66 -16.59 2.65
C SER A 116 4.65 -17.44 3.91
N GLY A 117 4.18 -18.69 3.83
CA GLY A 117 3.95 -19.54 5.00
C GLY A 117 2.84 -19.02 5.93
N SER A 118 2.04 -18.05 5.46
CA SER A 118 0.88 -17.54 6.19
C SER A 118 -0.10 -18.69 6.50
N PRO A 119 -0.68 -18.75 7.71
CA PRO A 119 -1.70 -19.74 8.04
C PRO A 119 -3.01 -19.57 7.24
N TYR A 120 -3.13 -18.46 6.48
CA TYR A 120 -4.28 -18.13 5.63
C TYR A 120 -4.05 -18.48 4.15
N ILE A 121 -2.91 -19.07 3.80
CA ILE A 121 -2.68 -19.61 2.45
C ILE A 121 -3.65 -20.76 2.20
N THR A 122 -4.25 -20.75 1.02
CA THR A 122 -5.12 -21.79 0.49
C THR A 122 -4.55 -22.39 -0.79
N SER A 123 -5.13 -23.50 -1.26
CA SER A 123 -4.81 -24.07 -2.58
C SER A 123 -5.17 -23.13 -3.75
N TRP A 124 -6.10 -22.19 -3.51
CA TRP A 124 -6.46 -21.16 -4.47
C TRP A 124 -5.29 -20.21 -4.71
N ASP A 125 -4.52 -19.84 -3.69
CA ASP A 125 -3.41 -18.87 -3.85
C ASP A 125 -2.28 -19.43 -4.73
N GLN A 126 -2.03 -20.74 -4.67
CA GLN A 126 -1.09 -21.41 -5.59
C GLN A 126 -1.62 -21.43 -7.03
N SER A 127 -2.91 -21.70 -7.20
CA SER A 127 -3.56 -21.72 -8.52
C SER A 127 -3.62 -20.32 -9.14
N ALA A 128 -3.93 -19.31 -8.31
CA ALA A 128 -3.93 -17.90 -8.67
C ALA A 128 -2.52 -17.45 -9.08
N MET A 129 -1.47 -17.80 -8.33
CA MET A 129 -0.09 -17.50 -8.73
C MET A 129 0.24 -18.03 -10.14
N ILE A 130 -0.15 -19.27 -10.45
CA ILE A 130 0.07 -19.83 -11.80
C ILE A 130 -0.66 -19.01 -12.86
N ALA A 131 -1.91 -18.62 -12.58
CA ALA A 131 -2.73 -17.81 -13.49
C ALA A 131 -2.17 -16.38 -13.67
N ASP A 132 -1.77 -15.72 -12.60
CA ASP A 132 -1.25 -14.35 -12.61
C ASP A 132 0.08 -14.26 -13.38
N CYS A 133 0.91 -15.29 -13.28
CA CYS A 133 2.17 -15.42 -14.01
C CYS A 133 2.01 -15.95 -15.44
N HIS A 134 0.82 -16.42 -15.82
CA HIS A 134 0.59 -17.06 -17.12
C HIS A 134 0.76 -16.07 -18.28
N GLY A 135 1.49 -16.48 -19.32
CA GLY A 135 1.71 -15.67 -20.52
C GLY A 135 2.87 -14.68 -20.44
N LEU A 136 3.55 -14.57 -19.28
CA LEU A 136 4.80 -13.83 -19.18
C LEU A 136 5.88 -14.47 -20.05
N ARG A 137 6.69 -13.63 -20.72
CA ARG A 137 7.88 -14.09 -21.44
C ARG A 137 8.92 -14.55 -20.41
N PRO A 138 9.87 -15.44 -20.79
CA PRO A 138 10.90 -15.93 -19.85
C PRO A 138 11.69 -14.82 -19.14
N ALA A 139 11.98 -13.71 -19.84
CA ALA A 139 12.68 -12.57 -19.23
C ALA A 139 11.83 -11.84 -18.19
N ASP A 140 10.51 -11.73 -18.43
CA ASP A 140 9.59 -11.06 -17.51
C ASP A 140 9.29 -11.95 -16.29
N LEU A 141 9.26 -13.28 -16.48
CA LEU A 141 9.17 -14.25 -15.39
C LEU A 141 10.42 -14.19 -14.50
N ALA A 142 11.63 -14.15 -15.08
CA ALA A 142 12.85 -13.98 -14.29
C ALA A 142 12.87 -12.64 -13.53
N ALA A 143 12.32 -11.58 -14.14
CA ALA A 143 12.17 -10.28 -13.48
C ALA A 143 11.16 -10.32 -12.33
N SER A 144 10.05 -11.04 -12.47
CA SER A 144 9.06 -11.19 -11.39
C SER A 144 9.63 -12.02 -10.24
N GLU A 145 10.37 -13.10 -10.51
CA GLU A 145 11.08 -13.90 -9.50
C GLU A 145 12.10 -13.06 -8.71
N ALA A 146 12.95 -12.31 -9.42
CA ALA A 146 13.91 -11.42 -8.78
C ALA A 146 13.21 -10.36 -7.91
N ARG A 147 12.05 -9.85 -8.38
CA ARG A 147 11.25 -8.89 -7.63
C ARG A 147 10.60 -9.54 -6.40
N ALA A 148 10.06 -10.76 -6.51
CA ALA A 148 9.47 -11.51 -5.41
C ALA A 148 10.49 -11.72 -4.29
N HIS A 149 11.72 -12.11 -4.63
CA HIS A 149 12.82 -12.24 -3.66
C HIS A 149 13.14 -10.90 -2.96
N ALA A 150 13.15 -9.79 -3.70
CA ALA A 150 13.38 -8.48 -3.10
C ALA A 150 12.25 -8.08 -2.14
N ILE A 151 10.99 -8.35 -2.48
CA ILE A 151 9.83 -8.08 -1.63
C ILE A 151 9.89 -8.95 -0.37
N ALA A 152 10.11 -10.25 -0.51
CA ALA A 152 10.22 -11.18 0.62
C ALA A 152 11.33 -10.78 1.60
N ARG A 153 12.46 -10.27 1.08
CA ARG A 153 13.52 -9.69 1.93
C ARG A 153 13.00 -8.48 2.71
N ILE A 154 12.31 -7.54 2.06
CA ILE A 154 11.77 -6.35 2.75
C ILE A 154 10.83 -6.75 3.89
N ILE A 155 9.90 -7.68 3.63
CA ILE A 155 8.93 -8.16 4.63
C ILE A 155 9.65 -8.77 5.85
N THR A 156 10.72 -9.53 5.61
CA THR A 156 11.44 -10.24 6.68
C THR A 156 12.47 -9.40 7.42
N THR A 157 13.06 -8.37 6.81
CA THR A 157 14.20 -7.62 7.39
C THR A 157 13.88 -6.19 7.80
N GLU A 158 12.96 -5.50 7.13
CA GLU A 158 12.82 -4.05 7.27
C GLU A 158 11.81 -3.65 8.35
N HIS A 159 10.99 -4.59 8.84
CA HIS A 159 9.95 -4.35 9.86
C HIS A 159 9.10 -3.10 9.54
N VAL A 160 8.58 -3.04 8.31
CA VAL A 160 7.74 -1.93 7.84
C VAL A 160 6.57 -1.76 8.79
N LYS A 161 6.25 -0.51 9.15
CA LYS A 161 5.14 -0.24 10.07
C LYS A 161 3.84 -0.16 9.28
N PRO A 162 2.82 -0.97 9.62
CA PRO A 162 1.50 -0.84 9.02
C PRO A 162 0.91 0.56 9.16
N VAL A 163 0.03 0.91 8.23
CA VAL A 163 -0.69 2.18 8.16
C VAL A 163 -2.19 1.88 8.08
N ALA A 164 -3.00 2.66 8.80
CA ALA A 164 -4.45 2.51 8.74
C ALA A 164 -4.99 2.76 7.33
N VAL A 165 -5.97 1.96 6.90
CA VAL A 165 -6.70 2.08 5.63
C VAL A 165 -8.14 2.51 5.96
N PRO A 166 -8.48 3.81 5.93
CA PRO A 166 -9.78 4.30 6.41
C PRO A 166 -10.99 3.76 5.64
N GLN A 167 -10.80 3.33 4.40
CA GLN A 167 -11.86 2.80 3.53
C GLN A 167 -12.24 1.35 3.86
N ILE A 168 -11.50 0.68 4.76
CA ILE A 168 -11.74 -0.69 5.20
C ILE A 168 -11.83 -0.65 6.73
N GLU A 169 -12.75 -1.40 7.33
CA GLU A 169 -12.76 -1.62 8.79
C GLU A 169 -11.59 -2.56 9.18
N TYR A 170 -10.37 -2.11 8.90
CA TYR A 170 -9.13 -2.85 9.13
C TYR A 170 -8.27 -2.10 10.17
N ASP A 171 -8.11 -2.71 11.35
CA ASP A 171 -7.20 -2.22 12.39
C ASP A 171 -5.88 -3.01 12.37
N PRO A 172 -4.80 -2.45 11.79
CA PRO A 172 -3.52 -3.13 11.71
C PRO A 172 -2.85 -3.37 13.08
N ALA A 173 -3.30 -2.72 14.16
CA ALA A 173 -2.78 -2.93 15.51
C ALA A 173 -3.42 -4.13 16.22
N ARG A 174 -4.56 -4.64 15.72
CA ARG A 174 -5.31 -5.72 16.38
C ARG A 174 -4.93 -7.12 15.91
N GLY A 175 -4.21 -7.26 14.80
CA GLY A 175 -3.70 -8.55 14.30
C GLY A 175 -4.75 -9.66 14.11
N LYS A 176 -6.05 -9.29 14.17
CA LYS A 176 -7.21 -10.18 14.05
C LYS A 176 -8.39 -9.36 13.56
N ASN A 177 -8.65 -9.44 12.26
CA ASN A 177 -9.79 -10.22 11.78
C ASN A 177 -9.56 -10.60 10.30
N GLU A 178 -8.74 -11.64 10.09
CA GLU A 178 -8.46 -12.22 8.77
C GLU A 178 -9.55 -13.25 8.37
N THR A 179 -10.81 -13.04 8.78
CA THR A 179 -11.85 -14.10 8.84
C THR A 179 -13.26 -13.75 8.32
N GLU A 180 -13.49 -12.63 7.63
CA GLU A 180 -14.85 -12.28 7.17
C GLU A 180 -15.10 -12.36 5.64
N ASP A 181 -14.10 -12.66 4.81
CA ASP A 181 -14.23 -12.62 3.33
C ASP A 181 -14.26 -13.99 2.60
N ASP A 182 -14.41 -15.12 3.32
CA ASP A 182 -14.71 -16.43 2.70
C ASP A 182 -16.22 -16.78 2.80
N GLN A 183 -17.12 -15.79 2.67
CA GLN A 183 -18.57 -16.02 2.48
C GLN A 183 -19.06 -15.64 1.10
#